data_AF-A0AAD7GHN0-F1
#
_entry.id   AF-A0AAD7GHN0-F1
#
_cell.length_a   1.000
_cell.length_b   1.000
_cell.length_c   1.000
_cell.angle_alpha   90.00
_cell.angle_beta   90.00
_cell.angle_gamma   90.00
#
_symmetry.space_group_name_H-M   'P 1'
#
loop_
_entity.id
_entity.type
_entity.pdbx_description
1 polymer ?
#
loop_
_entity_poly.entity_id
_entity_poly.type
_entity_poly.pdbx_seq_one_letter_code
_entity_poly.pdbx_strand_id
1 'polypeptide(L)'
;LAEDDTRIDKLREELDKACAHRKSLQDFYDRCRAVVSPIRNIPPEILLEIFGACALGERSLGGRSLWNLVEVCSLWKGLVMETPALWSTIVVD
;
A
#
# COMPACT_ATOMS: atom_id res chain seq x y z
N LEU A 1 4.92 12.60 47.70
CA LEU A 1 3.82 11.67 47.34
C LEU A 1 2.74 12.40 46.55
N ALA A 2 1.79 13.13 47.14
CA ALA A 2 0.72 13.79 46.37
C ALA A 2 1.20 14.81 45.31
N GLU A 3 2.26 15.56 45.62
CA GLU A 3 2.86 16.53 44.68
C GLU A 3 3.63 15.83 43.55
N ASP A 4 4.24 14.68 43.83
CA ASP A 4 4.92 13.86 42.83
C ASP A 4 3.92 13.16 41.91
N ASP A 5 2.82 12.64 42.45
CA ASP A 5 1.71 12.06 41.67
C ASP A 5 1.10 13.11 40.72
N THR A 6 0.89 14.34 41.21
CA THR A 6 0.42 15.45 40.37
C THR A 6 1.39 15.78 39.23
N ARG A 7 2.70 15.69 39.48
CA ARG A 7 3.72 15.90 38.44
C ARG A 7 3.76 14.76 37.44
N ILE A 8 3.60 13.52 37.89
CA ILE A 8 3.51 12.33 37.05
C ILE A 8 2.29 12.45 36.11
N ASP A 9 1.14 12.86 36.63
CA ASP A 9 -0.08 13.01 35.84
C ASP A 9 0.04 14.11 34.79
N LYS A 10 0.63 15.26 35.14
CA LYS A 10 0.91 16.33 34.16
C LYS A 10 1.83 15.87 33.04
N LEU A 11 2.93 15.16 33.37
CA LEU A 11 3.87 14.65 32.37
C LEU A 11 3.22 13.61 31.45
N ARG A 12 2.33 12.78 31.97
CA ARG A 12 1.55 11.83 31.16
C ARG A 12 0.61 12.56 30.20
N GLU A 13 -0.08 13.59 30.67
CA GLU A 13 -0.97 14.37 29.81
C GLU A 13 -0.20 15.08 28.68
N GLU A 14 0.98 15.63 28.98
CA GLU A 14 1.85 16.22 27.97
C GLU A 14 2.37 15.16 26.97
N LEU A 15 2.73 13.97 27.46
CA LEU A 15 3.16 12.86 26.61
C LEU A 15 2.05 12.39 25.67
N ASP A 16 0.81 12.30 26.15
CA ASP A 16 -0.35 11.92 25.36
C ASP A 16 -0.63 12.96 24.26
N LYS A 17 -0.56 14.25 24.60
CA LYS A 17 -0.69 15.35 23.62
C LYS A 17 0.40 15.29 22.54
N ALA A 18 1.65 15.11 22.94
CA ALA A 18 2.78 15.00 22.02
C ALA A 18 2.67 13.75 21.13
N CYS A 19 2.24 12.61 21.68
CA CYS A 19 2.02 11.39 20.93
C CYS A 19 0.88 11.52 19.91
N ALA A 20 -0.24 12.14 20.31
CA ALA A 20 -1.36 12.41 19.41
C ALA A 20 -0.95 13.34 18.26
N HIS A 21 -0.17 14.39 18.56
CA HIS A 21 0.34 15.30 17.55
C HIS A 21 1.32 14.61 16.59
N ARG A 22 2.24 13.79 17.10
CA ARG A 22 3.15 12.99 16.27
C ARG A 22 2.38 12.04 15.36
N LYS A 23 1.33 11.39 15.87
CA LYS A 23 0.49 10.48 15.08
C LYS A 23 -0.22 11.21 13.94
N SER A 24 -0.81 12.37 14.20
CA SER A 24 -1.50 13.13 13.14
C SER A 24 -0.54 13.61 12.04
N LEU A 25 0.67 14.04 12.40
CA LEU A 25 1.72 14.39 11.45
C LEU A 25 2.19 13.17 10.63
N GLN A 26 2.37 12.02 11.28
CA GLN A 26 2.74 10.78 10.60
C GLN A 26 1.66 10.37 9.60
N ASP A 27 0.39 10.41 10.00
CA ASP A 27 -0.73 10.10 9.11
C ASP A 27 -0.79 11.06 7.92
N PHE A 28 -0.51 12.35 8.12
CA PHE A 28 -0.41 13.32 7.03
C PHE A 28 0.75 13.02 6.08
N TYR A 29 1.93 12.75 6.62
CA TYR A 29 3.11 12.39 5.84
C TYR A 29 2.86 11.14 5.00
N ASP A 30 2.27 10.09 5.58
CA ASP A 30 1.98 8.85 4.87
C ASP A 30 0.96 9.06 3.74
N ARG A 31 -0.06 9.93 3.94
CA ARG A 31 -0.97 10.33 2.87
C ARG A 31 -0.25 11.07 1.74
N CYS A 32 0.59 12.05 2.05
CA CYS A 32 1.37 12.77 1.04
C CYS A 32 2.32 11.83 0.30
N ARG A 33 3.02 10.94 1.01
CA ARG A 33 3.92 9.93 0.44
C ARG A 33 3.18 8.99 -0.51
N ALA A 34 1.96 8.58 -0.14
CA ALA A 34 1.14 7.72 -0.99
C ALA A 34 0.76 8.42 -2.31
N VAL A 35 0.50 9.73 -2.29
CA VAL A 35 0.16 10.51 -3.50
C VAL A 35 1.35 10.64 -4.45
N VAL A 36 2.55 10.90 -3.92
CA VAL A 36 3.77 11.00 -4.74
C VAL A 36 4.40 9.64 -5.08
N SER A 37 3.79 8.55 -4.64
CA SER A 37 4.30 7.21 -4.89
C SER A 37 4.43 6.96 -6.40
N PRO A 38 5.59 6.45 -6.87
CA PRO A 38 5.81 6.19 -8.29
C PRO A 38 4.69 5.38 -8.95
N ILE A 39 4.11 4.42 -8.22
CA ILE A 39 3.04 3.54 -8.69
C ILE A 39 1.77 4.26 -9.19
N ARG A 40 1.53 5.49 -8.72
CA ARG A 40 0.38 6.33 -9.13
C ARG A 40 0.70 7.28 -10.28
N ASN A 41 1.98 7.44 -10.60
CA ASN A 41 2.47 8.32 -11.66
C ASN A 41 2.91 7.55 -12.92
N ILE A 42 2.96 6.23 -12.85
CA ILE A 42 3.23 5.37 -14.00
C ILE A 42 1.96 5.33 -14.87
N PRO A 43 2.06 5.59 -16.18
CA PRO A 43 0.94 5.45 -17.09
C PRO A 43 0.36 4.01 -17.06
N PRO A 44 -0.97 3.86 -17.18
CA PRO A 44 -1.63 2.55 -17.20
C PRO A 44 -0.99 1.56 -18.20
N GLU A 45 -0.55 2.03 -19.36
CA GLU A 45 0.02 1.22 -20.43
C GLU A 45 1.30 0.52 -19.98
N ILE A 46 2.16 1.24 -19.27
CA ILE A 46 3.42 0.71 -18.73
C ILE A 46 3.14 -0.31 -17.61
N LEU A 47 2.13 -0.06 -16.77
CA LEU A 47 1.70 -1.03 -15.77
C LEU A 47 1.20 -2.33 -16.42
N LEU A 48 0.42 -2.23 -17.50
CA LEU A 48 -0.08 -3.38 -18.24
C LEU A 48 1.03 -4.18 -18.91
N GLU A 49 2.06 -3.54 -19.46
CA GLU A 49 3.25 -4.23 -19.99
C GLU A 49 3.97 -5.02 -18.90
N ILE A 50 4.15 -4.42 -17.71
CA ILE A 50 4.75 -5.10 -16.56
C ILE A 50 3.89 -6.30 -16.14
N PHE A 51 2.56 -6.12 -16.05
CA PHE A 51 1.64 -7.20 -15.67
C PHE A 51 1.66 -8.35 -16.70
N GLY A 52 1.74 -8.03 -18.00
CA GLY A 52 1.88 -9.03 -19.06
C GLY A 52 3.18 -9.83 -18.93
N ALA A 53 4.30 -9.15 -18.64
CA ALA A 53 5.56 -9.83 -18.38
C ALA A 53 5.50 -10.73 -17.12
N CYS A 54 4.80 -10.30 -16.07
CA CYS A 54 4.58 -11.10 -14.87
C CYS A 54 3.68 -12.31 -15.10
N ALA A 55 2.69 -12.21 -16.00
CA ALA A 55 1.78 -13.30 -16.34
C ALA A 55 2.45 -14.39 -17.17
N LEU A 56 3.35 -13.99 -18.08
CA LEU A 56 4.03 -14.89 -19.03
C LEU A 56 5.36 -15.45 -18.51
N GLY A 57 5.89 -14.92 -17.42
CA GLY A 57 7.18 -15.36 -16.89
C GLY A 57 7.13 -16.77 -16.30
N GLU A 58 7.89 -17.71 -16.86
CA GLU A 58 8.20 -19.04 -16.27
C GLU A 58 8.82 -18.96 -14.86
N ARG A 59 9.26 -17.78 -14.43
CA ARG A 59 9.81 -17.49 -13.09
C ARG A 59 8.77 -16.94 -12.11
N SER A 60 7.50 -16.88 -12.50
CA SER A 60 6.43 -16.46 -11.60
C SER A 60 6.35 -17.44 -10.43
N LEU A 61 6.48 -16.89 -9.23
CA LEU A 61 6.38 -17.58 -7.97
C LEU A 61 5.00 -18.26 -7.91
N GLY A 62 4.93 -19.53 -8.32
CA GLY A 62 3.81 -20.46 -8.17
C GLY A 62 2.43 -19.94 -8.57
N GLY A 63 2.05 -20.05 -9.85
CA GLY A 63 0.65 -20.16 -10.34
C GLY A 63 -0.35 -19.03 -10.02
N ARG A 64 0.00 -18.05 -9.17
CA ARG A 64 -0.88 -17.00 -8.62
C ARG A 64 -0.45 -15.59 -9.01
N SER A 65 0.27 -15.46 -10.13
CA SER A 65 0.95 -14.22 -10.51
C SER A 65 0.00 -13.02 -10.62
N LEU A 66 -1.15 -13.18 -11.29
CA LEU A 66 -2.11 -12.09 -11.50
C LEU A 66 -2.97 -11.79 -10.27
N TRP A 67 -3.30 -12.82 -9.49
CA TRP A 67 -4.09 -12.64 -8.26
C TRP A 67 -3.35 -11.80 -7.22
N ASN A 68 -2.04 -11.98 -7.11
CA ASN A 68 -1.20 -11.16 -6.23
C ASN A 68 -1.25 -9.67 -6.62
N LEU A 69 -1.37 -9.35 -7.92
CA LEU A 69 -1.46 -7.96 -8.40
C LEU A 69 -2.79 -7.31 -8.02
N VAL A 70 -3.88 -8.09 -7.99
CA VAL A 70 -5.22 -7.62 -7.61
C VAL A 70 -5.28 -7.21 -6.13
N GLU A 71 -4.44 -7.77 -5.27
CA GLU A 71 -4.40 -7.47 -3.83
C GLU A 71 -3.62 -6.19 -3.48
N VAL A 72 -2.83 -5.62 -4.40
CA VAL A 72 -1.94 -4.49 -4.10
C VAL A 72 -2.72 -3.19 -3.85
N CYS A 73 -3.62 -2.82 -4.77
CA CYS A 73 -4.45 -1.63 -4.63
C CYS A 73 -5.65 -1.64 -5.60
N SER A 74 -6.59 -0.72 -5.40
CA SER A 74 -7.78 -0.59 -6.27
C SER A 74 -7.43 -0.26 -7.73
N LEU A 75 -6.38 0.52 -7.99
CA LEU A 75 -5.92 0.83 -9.34
C LEU A 75 -5.45 -0.44 -10.08
N TRP A 76 -4.59 -1.23 -9.44
CA TRP A 76 -4.05 -2.46 -10.02
C TRP A 76 -5.16 -3.48 -10.25
N LYS A 77 -6.07 -3.63 -9.28
CA LYS A 77 -7.28 -4.44 -9.44
C LYS A 77 -8.10 -4.01 -10.66
N GLY A 78 -8.36 -2.72 -10.83
CA GLY A 78 -9.07 -2.20 -12.00
C GLY A 78 -8.38 -2.61 -13.30
N LEU A 79 -7.10 -2.27 -13.44
CA LEU A 79 -6.32 -2.56 -14.64
C LEU A 79 -6.25 -4.06 -14.97
N VAL A 80 -6.02 -4.91 -13.97
CA VAL A 80 -5.93 -6.36 -14.17
C VAL A 80 -7.28 -6.95 -14.56
N MET A 81 -8.38 -6.51 -13.96
CA MET A 81 -9.72 -7.04 -14.25
C MET A 81 -10.30 -6.49 -15.56
N GLU A 82 -9.95 -5.26 -15.93
CA GLU A 82 -10.44 -4.58 -17.14
C GLU A 82 -9.61 -4.90 -18.39
N THR A 83 -8.53 -5.68 -18.28
CA THR A 83 -7.67 -6.06 -19.41
C THR A 83 -7.80 -7.56 -19.73
N PRO A 84 -8.71 -7.95 -20.64
CA PRO A 84 -8.92 -9.37 -21.00
C PRO A 84 -7.68 -10.09 -21.52
N ALA A 85 -6.75 -9.35 -22.15
CA ALA A 85 -5.50 -9.90 -22.67
C ALA A 85 -4.60 -10.51 -21.59
N LEU A 86 -4.71 -10.05 -20.34
CA LEU A 86 -3.98 -10.66 -19.22
C LEU A 86 -4.53 -12.04 -18.83
N TRP A 87 -5.78 -12.33 -19.17
CA TRP A 87 -6.48 -13.56 -18.84
C TRP A 87 -6.64 -14.52 -20.03
N SER A 88 -6.02 -14.22 -21.17
CA SER A 88 -6.12 -15.07 -22.37
C SER A 88 -5.45 -16.44 -22.21
N THR A 89 -4.61 -16.60 -21.18
CA THR A 89 -3.92 -17.85 -20.90
C THR A 89 -3.96 -18.09 -19.39
N ILE A 90 -4.72 -19.11 -18.99
CA ILE A 90 -4.84 -19.54 -17.60
C ILE A 90 -4.27 -20.96 -17.53
N VAL A 91 -3.20 -21.13 -16.77
CA VAL A 91 -2.64 -22.45 -16.47
C VAL A 91 -3.28 -22.92 -15.16
N VAL A 92 -3.96 -24.07 -15.20
CA VAL A 92 -4.52 -24.74 -14.04
C VAL A 92 -3.68 -25.99 -13.81
N ASP A 93 -3.02 -26.08 -12.66
CA ASP A 93 -2.32 -27.29 -12.21
C ASP A 93 -3.31 -28.43 -11.90
#